data_AF-A0A2H3CYP8-F1
#
_entry.id   AF-A0A2H3CYP8-F1
#
_cell.length_a   1.000
_cell.length_b   1.000
_cell.length_c   1.000
_cell.angle_alpha   90.00
_cell.angle_beta   90.00
_cell.angle_gamma   90.00
#
_symmetry.space_group_name_H-M   'P 1'
#
loop_
_entity.id
_entity.type
_entity.pdbx_description
1 polymer ?
#
loop_
_entity_poly.entity_id
_entity_poly.type
_entity_poly.pdbx_seq_one_letter_code
_entity_poly.pdbx_strand_id
1 'polypeptide(L)'
;NSSSASDHADIVDKYIADEIDAGRMFGGLPVEDAEVFFGGHFCTAPMAVIDEGMKYRVVHNLSTKDKNGNSTNSWLNAQEKPTKWYTAAMFADV
;
A
#
# COMPACT_ATOMS: atom_id res chain seq x y z
N ASN A 1 9.47 -6.85 0.10
CA ASN A 1 8.43 -7.56 0.91
C ASN A 1 9.07 -8.16 2.14
N SER A 2 8.28 -8.44 3.19
CA SER A 2 8.77 -9.15 4.38
C SER A 2 8.98 -10.64 4.08
N SER A 3 9.65 -11.36 4.99
CA SER A 3 9.73 -12.83 4.90
C SER A 3 8.36 -13.49 4.89
N SER A 4 7.41 -12.99 5.70
CA SER A 4 6.05 -13.56 5.76
C SER A 4 5.28 -13.47 4.44
N ALA A 5 5.53 -12.45 3.62
CA ALA A 5 4.95 -12.38 2.29
C ALA A 5 5.54 -13.43 1.33
N SER A 6 6.82 -13.77 1.48
CA SER A 6 7.44 -14.85 0.71
C SER A 6 6.96 -16.23 1.18
N ASP A 7 6.77 -16.41 2.49
CA ASP A 7 6.28 -17.66 3.09
C ASP A 7 4.81 -17.96 2.71
N HIS A 8 4.05 -16.93 2.36
CA HIS A 8 2.63 -16.99 1.99
C HIS A 8 2.38 -16.32 0.64
N ALA A 9 3.22 -16.60 -0.35
CA ALA A 9 3.17 -15.97 -1.67
C ALA A 9 1.81 -16.19 -2.38
N ASP A 10 1.21 -17.36 -2.20
CA ASP A 10 -0.12 -17.71 -2.72
C ASP A 10 -1.22 -16.77 -2.21
N ILE A 11 -1.15 -16.38 -0.94
CA ILE A 11 -2.09 -15.44 -0.32
C ILE A 11 -1.91 -14.04 -0.89
N VAL A 12 -0.65 -13.62 -1.11
CA VAL A 12 -0.32 -12.33 -1.70
C VAL A 12 -0.79 -12.25 -3.15
N ASP A 13 -0.52 -13.29 -3.95
CA ASP A 13 -0.91 -13.35 -5.35
C ASP A 13 -2.43 -13.34 -5.49
N LYS A 14 -3.13 -14.12 -4.68
CA LYS A 14 -4.60 -14.11 -4.63
C LYS A 14 -5.14 -12.73 -4.26
N TYR A 15 -4.58 -12.08 -3.25
CA TYR A 15 -4.98 -10.74 -2.84
C TYR A 15 -4.81 -9.74 -4.00
N ILE A 16 -3.65 -9.73 -4.66
CA ILE A 16 -3.40 -8.82 -5.79
C ILE A 16 -4.37 -9.10 -6.94
N ALA A 17 -4.61 -10.37 -7.28
CA ALA A 17 -5.56 -10.75 -8.31
C ALA A 17 -6.99 -10.28 -7.98
N ASP A 18 -7.45 -10.50 -6.74
CA ASP A 18 -8.78 -10.09 -6.27
C ASP A 18 -8.91 -8.54 -6.27
N GLU A 19 -7.85 -7.78 -5.98
CA GLU A 19 -7.83 -6.31 -6.05
C GLU A 19 -7.83 -5.78 -7.49
N ILE A 20 -7.14 -6.46 -8.42
CA ILE A 20 -7.13 -6.12 -9.84
C ILE A 20 -8.50 -6.40 -10.46
N ASP A 21 -9.09 -7.57 -10.18
CA ASP A 21 -10.40 -7.97 -10.70
C ASP A 21 -11.51 -7.03 -10.23
N ALA A 22 -11.39 -6.55 -8.99
CA ALA A 22 -12.29 -5.53 -8.44
C ALA A 22 -12.02 -4.10 -8.94
N GLY A 23 -11.02 -3.90 -9.81
CA GLY A 23 -10.65 -2.58 -10.34
C GLY A 23 -10.07 -1.62 -9.32
N ARG A 24 -9.62 -2.11 -8.15
CA ARG A 24 -9.01 -1.30 -7.08
C ARG A 24 -7.50 -1.13 -7.26
N MET A 25 -6.87 -2.07 -7.96
CA MET A 25 -5.47 -2.00 -8.36
C MET A 25 -5.32 -2.15 -9.87
N PHE A 26 -4.28 -1.54 -10.43
CA PHE A 26 -3.85 -1.78 -11.80
C PHE A 26 -2.80 -2.90 -11.82
N GLY A 27 -2.66 -3.61 -12.95
CA GLY A 27 -1.77 -4.78 -13.13
C GLY A 27 -0.27 -4.52 -13.02
N GLY A 28 0.14 -3.43 -12.35
CA GLY A 28 1.52 -3.03 -12.17
C GLY A 28 2.11 -2.33 -13.39
N LEU A 29 3.26 -1.70 -13.16
CA LEU A 29 4.15 -1.21 -14.21
C LEU A 29 5.50 -1.91 -14.05
N PRO A 30 6.23 -2.18 -15.14
CA PRO A 30 7.65 -2.49 -15.07
C PRO A 30 8.40 -1.41 -14.28
N VAL A 31 9.47 -1.80 -13.57
CA VAL A 31 10.24 -0.85 -12.74
C VAL A 31 10.77 0.32 -13.56
N GLU A 32 11.25 0.07 -14.77
CA GLU A 32 11.76 1.09 -15.69
C GLU A 32 10.67 2.11 -16.06
N ASP A 33 9.47 1.64 -16.39
CA ASP A 33 8.32 2.51 -16.68
C ASP A 33 7.87 3.29 -15.46
N ALA A 34 7.94 2.69 -14.27
CA ALA A 34 7.64 3.36 -13.01
C ALA A 34 8.66 4.48 -12.72
N GLU A 35 9.97 4.25 -12.92
CA GLU A 35 10.99 5.29 -12.75
C GLU A 35 10.75 6.47 -13.71
N VAL A 36 10.38 6.19 -14.96
CA VAL A 36 10.02 7.23 -15.94
C VAL A 36 8.75 7.97 -15.50
N PHE A 37 7.71 7.25 -15.10
CA PHE A 37 6.43 7.83 -14.69
C PHE A 37 6.56 8.75 -13.46
N PHE A 38 7.34 8.32 -12.46
CA PHE A 38 7.57 9.08 -11.24
C PHE A 38 8.69 10.13 -11.37
N GLY A 39 9.41 10.17 -12.50
CA GLY A 39 10.46 11.15 -12.75
C GLY A 39 11.74 10.91 -11.93
N GLY A 40 12.02 9.66 -11.57
CA GLY A 40 13.19 9.25 -10.80
C GLY A 40 12.89 8.21 -9.74
N HIS A 41 13.64 8.26 -8.63
CA HIS A 41 13.46 7.36 -7.49
C HIS A 41 12.01 7.40 -7.00
N PHE A 42 11.43 6.24 -6.72
CA PHE A 42 10.11 6.12 -6.12
C PHE A 42 10.15 5.16 -4.92
N CYS A 43 9.33 5.44 -3.91
CA CYS A 43 9.18 4.55 -2.77
C CYS A 43 8.07 3.52 -3.04
N THR A 44 8.33 2.27 -2.66
CA THR A 44 7.31 1.22 -2.64
C THR A 44 6.93 0.88 -1.20
N ALA A 45 5.70 0.39 -1.02
CA ALA A 45 5.22 -0.10 0.27
C ALA A 45 5.30 -1.62 0.31
N PRO A 46 6.36 -2.21 0.90
CA PRO A 46 6.51 -3.66 0.92
C PRO A 46 5.33 -4.33 1.63
N MET A 47 4.89 -5.46 1.08
CA MET A 47 3.80 -6.24 1.65
C MET A 47 4.31 -7.20 2.72
N ALA A 48 3.43 -7.53 3.66
CA ALA A 48 3.58 -8.59 4.64
C ALA A 48 2.25 -9.35 4.81
N VAL A 49 2.33 -10.61 5.21
CA VAL A 49 1.16 -11.40 5.61
C VAL A 49 1.14 -11.54 7.13
N ILE A 50 -0.04 -11.32 7.72
CA ILE A 50 -0.30 -11.48 9.15
C ILE A 50 -1.37 -12.54 9.33
N ASP A 51 -1.14 -13.46 10.26
CA ASP A 51 -2.14 -14.42 10.71
C ASP A 51 -2.96 -13.84 11.87
N GLU A 52 -4.27 -13.66 11.68
CA GLU A 52 -5.21 -13.27 12.74
C GLU A 52 -5.92 -14.47 13.39
N GLY A 53 -5.42 -15.70 13.15
CA GLY A 53 -5.96 -16.96 13.65
C GLY A 53 -7.18 -17.48 12.89
N MET A 54 -8.09 -16.59 12.48
CA MET A 54 -9.26 -16.95 11.64
C MET A 54 -8.99 -16.78 10.14
N LYS A 55 -8.07 -15.87 9.77
CA LYS A 55 -7.72 -15.58 8.39
C LYS A 55 -6.36 -14.90 8.31
N TYR A 56 -5.70 -15.11 7.18
CA TYR A 56 -4.55 -14.32 6.80
C TYR A 56 -4.98 -12.96 6.23
N ARG A 57 -4.23 -11.91 6.55
CA ARG A 57 -4.38 -10.58 5.94
C ARG A 57 -3.07 -10.13 5.31
N VAL A 58 -3.19 -9.55 4.12
CA VAL A 58 -2.09 -8.82 3.48
C VAL A 58 -2.09 -7.39 4.02
N VAL A 59 -0.93 -6.92 4.43
CA VAL A 59 -0.71 -5.54 4.89
C VAL A 59 0.41 -4.88 4.10
N HIS A 60 0.26 -3.58 3.86
CA HIS A 60 1.30 -2.75 3.28
C HIS A 60 2.05 -2.00 4.38
N ASN A 61 3.36 -2.18 4.47
CA ASN A 61 4.17 -1.43 5.42
C ASN A 61 4.59 -0.08 4.82
N LEU A 62 3.81 0.96 5.14
CA LEU A 62 4.05 2.33 4.68
C LEU A 62 5.23 3.03 5.37
N SER A 63 5.74 2.45 6.46
CA SER A 63 6.81 3.04 7.29
C SER A 63 8.17 2.37 7.08
N THR A 64 8.25 1.29 6.30
CA THR A 64 9.54 0.68 5.95
C THR A 64 10.36 1.64 5.10
N LYS A 65 11.60 1.89 5.52
CA LYS A 65 12.54 2.75 4.80
C LYS A 65 13.26 1.98 3.71
N ASP A 66 13.47 2.63 2.57
CA ASP A 66 14.32 2.16 1.49
C ASP A 66 15.80 2.45 1.75
N LYS A 67 16.65 2.13 0.77
CA LYS A 67 18.11 2.36 0.79
C LYS A 67 18.51 3.84 0.97
N ASN A 68 17.62 4.78 0.65
CA ASN A 68 17.82 6.21 0.80
C ASN A 68 17.28 6.74 2.13
N GLY A 69 16.75 5.86 3.00
CA GLY A 69 16.16 6.22 4.28
C GLY A 69 14.73 6.76 4.19
N ASN A 70 14.11 6.68 3.02
CA ASN A 70 12.76 7.19 2.75
C ASN A 70 11.71 6.08 2.86
N SER A 71 10.53 6.41 3.39
CA SER A 71 9.36 5.51 3.39
C SER A 71 8.19 6.21 2.70
N THR A 72 7.14 5.44 2.34
CA THR A 72 5.92 6.03 1.75
C THR A 72 5.34 7.10 2.68
N ASN A 73 5.30 6.83 4.00
CA ASN A 73 4.85 7.81 4.99
C ASN A 73 5.77 9.04 5.10
N SER A 74 7.07 8.90 4.85
CA SER A 74 8.01 10.04 4.88
C SER A 74 7.79 11.01 3.73
N TRP A 75 7.15 10.57 2.64
CA TRP A 75 6.85 11.39 1.46
C TRP A 75 5.49 12.08 1.54
N LEU A 76 4.64 11.70 2.50
CA LEU A 76 3.36 12.33 2.74
C LEU A 76 3.52 13.47 3.73
N ASN A 77 3.27 14.71 3.27
CA ASN A 77 3.15 15.84 4.17
C ASN A 77 1.71 15.93 4.71
N ALA A 78 1.52 15.47 5.96
CA ALA A 78 0.22 15.52 6.63
C ALA A 78 -0.36 16.95 6.75
N GLN A 79 0.49 17.98 6.69
CA GLN A 79 0.05 19.37 6.77
C GLN A 79 -0.52 19.90 5.44
N GLU A 80 -0.09 19.34 4.30
CA GLU A 80 -0.56 19.77 2.97
C GLU A 80 -1.92 19.17 2.61
N LYS A 81 -2.21 17.96 3.10
CA LYS A 81 -3.50 17.28 2.91
C LYS A 81 -3.99 16.72 4.23
N PRO A 82 -4.50 17.58 5.14
CA PRO A 82 -5.01 17.11 6.42
C PRO A 82 -6.19 16.18 6.18
N THR A 83 -6.06 14.93 6.59
CA THR A 83 -7.18 13.99 6.65
C THR A 83 -8.20 14.53 7.64
N LYS A 84 -9.30 15.08 7.12
CA LYS A 84 -10.42 15.53 7.95
C LYS A 84 -11.31 14.33 8.26
N TRP A 85 -11.41 14.01 9.53
CA TRP A 85 -12.35 13.00 10.02
C TRP A 85 -13.68 13.69 10.29
N TYR A 86 -14.71 13.29 9.56
CA TYR A 86 -16.07 13.74 9.77
C TYR A 86 -16.83 12.65 10.52
N THR A 87 -17.60 13.03 11.54
CA THR A 87 -18.53 12.10 12.18
C THR A 87 -19.80 12.00 11.34
N ALA A 88 -20.53 10.89 11.43
CA ALA A 88 -21.80 10.72 10.69
C ALA A 88 -22.80 11.85 10.98
N ALA A 89 -22.75 12.44 12.18
CA ALA A 89 -23.57 13.60 12.56
C ALA A 89 -23.22 14.88 11.76
N MET A 90 -21.99 15.03 11.25
CA MET A 90 -21.57 16.18 10.45
C MET A 90 -22.13 16.17 9.02
N PHE A 91 -22.74 15.06 8.58
CA PHE A 91 -23.38 14.91 7.27
C PHE A 91 -24.91 14.89 7.33
N ALA A 92 -25.51 15.05 8.52
CA ALA A 92 -26.95 14.92 8.70
C ALA A 92 -27.77 16.15 8.21
N ASP A 93 -27.12 17.23 7.76
CA ASP A 93 -27.76 18.48 7.30
C ASP A 93 -27.38 18.87 5.85
N VAL A 94 -27.11 17.91 4.96
CA VAL A 94 -26.99 18.15 3.51
C VAL A 94 -28.22 17.66 2.78
#